data_AF-A0A3B0T0Y8-F1
#
_entry.id   AF-A0A3B0T0Y8-F1
#
_cell.length_a   1.000
_cell.length_b   1.000
_cell.length_c   1.000
_cell.angle_alpha   90.00
_cell.angle_beta   90.00
_cell.angle_gamma   90.00
#
_symmetry.space_group_name_H-M   'P 1'
#
loop_
_entity.id
_entity.type
_entity.pdbx_description
1 polymer ?
#
loop_
_entity_poly.entity_id
_entity_poly.type
_entity_poly.pdbx_seq_one_letter_code
_entity_poly.pdbx_strand_id
1 'polypeptide(L)'
;MRLNTVSLEDRIESIRERLGDKVEISDVTSIVGEVMGSLEGDFDLSEVHFQDELRELLSYIEQAKSDLTDIQPKYLSENKIPEASNQLNQVVNATEEAATKIMDSAEEISDLAATLDGEVAEKLMTISTNIFEASSFQDITGQRVTKVVNTLNYLEEKLAGLAAAIGDTNSHIEVEKKVESICPESDENLLQGPQCEVKRNDQDAIDALFDSFD
;
A
#
# COMPACT_ATOMS: atom_id res chain seq x y z
N MET A 1 10.30 -23.60 -60.93
CA MET A 1 9.82 -22.42 -60.18
C MET A 1 9.58 -22.89 -58.75
N ARG A 2 10.54 -22.69 -57.85
CA ARG A 2 10.43 -23.16 -56.45
C ARG A 2 9.67 -22.07 -55.69
N LEU A 3 8.42 -22.35 -55.33
CA LEU A 3 7.64 -21.52 -54.42
C LEU A 3 8.33 -21.57 -53.05
N ASN A 4 8.78 -20.42 -52.59
CA ASN A 4 9.46 -20.24 -51.32
C ASN A 4 8.37 -20.15 -50.24
N THR A 5 7.83 -21.30 -49.80
CA THR A 5 6.91 -21.36 -48.67
C THR A 5 7.72 -21.17 -47.40
N VAL A 6 7.93 -19.91 -47.01
CA VAL A 6 8.55 -19.55 -45.73
C VAL A 6 7.71 -20.17 -44.62
N SER A 7 8.33 -20.98 -43.77
CA SER A 7 7.65 -21.63 -42.63
C SER A 7 7.09 -20.57 -41.67
N LEU A 8 6.01 -20.91 -40.97
CA LEU A 8 5.41 -20.04 -39.96
C LEU A 8 6.43 -19.70 -38.84
N GLU A 9 7.29 -20.65 -38.51
CA GLU A 9 8.38 -20.51 -37.53
C GLU A 9 9.43 -19.48 -37.98
N ASP A 10 9.86 -19.53 -39.25
CA ASP A 10 10.83 -18.57 -39.81
C ASP A 10 10.30 -17.13 -39.82
N ARG A 11 8.97 -16.99 -39.95
CA ARG A 11 8.29 -15.68 -39.93
C ARG A 11 8.09 -15.14 -38.52
N ILE A 12 7.69 -15.97 -37.56
CA ILE A 12 7.64 -15.58 -36.16
C ILE A 12 9.03 -15.14 -35.69
N GLU A 13 10.08 -15.86 -36.09
CA GLU A 13 11.45 -15.48 -35.75
C GLU A 13 11.86 -14.16 -36.45
N SER A 14 11.48 -13.94 -37.71
CA SER A 14 11.74 -12.67 -38.40
C SER A 14 11.00 -11.48 -37.78
N ILE A 15 9.76 -11.68 -37.31
CA ILE A 15 8.99 -10.65 -36.59
C ILE A 15 9.64 -10.38 -35.23
N ARG A 16 10.09 -11.43 -34.53
CA ARG A 16 10.82 -11.33 -33.26
C ARG A 16 12.17 -10.60 -33.41
N GLU A 17 12.93 -10.86 -34.46
CA GLU A 17 14.18 -10.14 -34.75
C GLU A 17 13.94 -8.64 -35.02
N ARG A 18 12.78 -8.28 -35.61
CA ARG A 18 12.41 -6.90 -35.93
C ARG A 18 11.85 -6.12 -34.73
N LEU A 19 11.03 -6.76 -33.90
CA LEU A 19 10.28 -6.10 -32.82
C LEU A 19 10.85 -6.39 -31.42
N GLY A 20 11.74 -7.38 -31.27
CA GLY A 20 12.28 -7.81 -30.00
C GLY A 20 11.35 -8.75 -29.22
N ASP A 21 11.70 -9.03 -27.95
CA ASP A 21 10.94 -9.93 -27.07
C ASP A 21 9.67 -9.30 -26.46
N LYS A 22 9.48 -7.98 -26.62
CA LYS A 22 8.29 -7.25 -26.15
C LYS A 22 7.63 -6.55 -27.32
N VAL A 23 6.33 -6.77 -27.47
CA VAL A 23 5.53 -6.23 -28.56
C VAL A 23 4.43 -5.35 -27.98
N GLU A 24 4.22 -4.17 -28.56
CA GLU A 24 3.12 -3.29 -28.21
C GLU A 24 1.78 -3.89 -28.64
N ILE A 25 0.74 -3.73 -27.82
CA ILE A 25 -0.58 -4.36 -28.06
C ILE A 25 -1.18 -3.94 -29.42
N SER A 26 -0.92 -2.71 -29.85
CA SER A 26 -1.29 -2.18 -31.17
C SER A 26 -0.71 -2.96 -32.34
N ASP A 27 0.46 -3.58 -32.15
CA ASP A 27 1.18 -4.30 -33.20
C ASP A 27 0.76 -5.76 -33.28
N VAL A 28 0.12 -6.30 -32.23
CA VAL A 28 -0.31 -7.71 -32.15
C VAL A 28 -1.31 -8.04 -33.25
N THR A 29 -2.27 -7.16 -33.55
CA THR A 29 -3.25 -7.40 -34.63
C THR A 29 -2.57 -7.46 -36.01
N SER A 30 -1.58 -6.60 -36.24
CA SER A 30 -0.80 -6.57 -37.48
C SER A 30 0.06 -7.83 -37.64
N ILE A 31 0.70 -8.28 -36.55
CA ILE A 31 1.51 -9.50 -36.53
C ILE A 31 0.65 -10.73 -36.78
N VAL A 32 -0.50 -10.84 -36.13
CA VAL A 32 -1.44 -11.95 -36.35
C VAL A 32 -1.95 -11.95 -37.79
N GLY A 33 -2.24 -10.77 -38.36
CA GLY A 33 -2.59 -10.62 -39.77
C GLY A 33 -1.47 -11.05 -40.73
N GLU A 34 -0.22 -10.68 -40.46
CA GLU A 34 0.96 -11.10 -41.25
C GLU A 34 1.20 -12.61 -41.19
N VAL A 35 0.98 -13.24 -40.03
CA VAL A 35 1.14 -14.68 -39.82
C VAL A 35 0.00 -15.46 -40.49
N MET A 36 -1.25 -15.01 -40.34
CA MET A 36 -2.44 -15.70 -40.89
C MET A 36 -2.61 -15.51 -42.39
N GLY A 37 -2.28 -14.34 -42.95
CA GLY A 37 -2.33 -14.09 -44.40
C GLY A 37 -1.38 -14.94 -45.25
N SER A 38 -0.56 -15.78 -44.60
CA SER A 38 0.32 -16.74 -45.26
C SER A 38 -0.23 -18.17 -45.40
N LEU A 39 -1.34 -18.48 -44.72
CA LEU A 39 -2.05 -19.76 -44.85
C LEU A 39 -2.99 -19.68 -46.06
N GLU A 40 -2.47 -19.99 -47.25
CA GLU A 40 -3.27 -20.10 -48.49
C GLU A 40 -4.35 -21.20 -48.36
N GLY A 41 -5.61 -20.80 -48.19
CA GLY A 41 -6.78 -21.64 -48.49
C GLY A 41 -7.98 -21.50 -47.54
N ASP A 42 -9.03 -20.84 -48.03
CA ASP A 42 -10.44 -20.97 -47.62
C ASP A 42 -10.87 -20.44 -46.22
N PHE A 43 -10.60 -19.17 -45.92
CA PHE A 43 -11.04 -18.55 -44.65
C PHE A 43 -11.70 -17.16 -44.78
N ASP A 44 -12.43 -16.87 -45.85
CA ASP A 44 -12.93 -15.50 -46.14
C ASP A 44 -13.96 -14.93 -45.12
N LEU A 45 -14.67 -15.80 -44.36
CA LEU A 45 -15.65 -15.36 -43.35
C LEU A 45 -15.21 -15.62 -41.89
N SER A 46 -14.44 -16.69 -41.65
CA SER A 46 -13.90 -17.00 -40.33
C SER A 46 -12.71 -16.11 -39.95
N GLU A 47 -11.97 -15.59 -40.94
CA GLU A 47 -10.83 -14.69 -40.71
C GLU A 47 -11.29 -13.32 -40.21
N VAL A 48 -12.38 -12.77 -40.76
CA VAL A 48 -12.98 -11.51 -40.28
C VAL A 48 -13.49 -11.67 -38.84
N HIS A 49 -14.20 -12.77 -38.55
CA HIS A 49 -14.72 -13.04 -37.21
C HIS A 49 -13.61 -13.23 -36.17
N PHE A 50 -12.55 -13.95 -36.51
CA PHE A 50 -11.42 -14.16 -35.61
C PHE A 50 -10.63 -12.87 -35.34
N GLN A 51 -10.44 -12.02 -36.36
CA GLN A 51 -9.82 -10.71 -36.19
C GLN A 51 -10.68 -9.79 -35.31
N ASP A 52 -12.00 -9.83 -35.47
CA ASP A 52 -12.93 -9.05 -34.64
C ASP A 52 -12.92 -9.54 -33.18
N GLU A 53 -12.96 -10.86 -32.94
CA GLU A 53 -12.84 -11.45 -31.59
C GLU A 53 -11.49 -11.12 -30.94
N LEU A 54 -10.39 -11.17 -31.70
CA LEU A 54 -9.05 -10.85 -31.21
C LEU A 54 -8.92 -9.36 -30.88
N ARG A 55 -9.50 -8.47 -31.70
CA ARG A 55 -9.56 -7.03 -31.40
C ARG A 55 -10.39 -6.75 -30.15
N GLU A 56 -11.53 -7.43 -29.98
CA GLU A 56 -12.34 -7.29 -28.79
C GLU A 56 -11.56 -7.72 -27.54
N LEU A 57 -10.88 -8.86 -27.61
CA LEU A 57 -10.02 -9.35 -26.51
C LEU A 57 -8.87 -8.39 -26.20
N LEU A 58 -8.19 -7.85 -27.22
CA LEU A 58 -7.14 -6.84 -27.02
C LEU A 58 -7.70 -5.58 -26.36
N SER A 59 -8.87 -5.10 -26.79
CA SER A 59 -9.53 -3.95 -26.18
C SER A 59 -9.88 -4.21 -24.70
N TYR A 60 -10.35 -5.41 -24.35
CA TYR A 60 -10.56 -5.79 -22.95
C TYR A 60 -9.25 -5.81 -22.15
N ILE A 61 -8.16 -6.30 -22.73
CA ILE A 61 -6.84 -6.29 -22.09
C ILE A 61 -6.34 -4.85 -21.88
N GLU A 62 -6.52 -3.96 -22.84
CA GLU A 62 -6.16 -2.54 -22.72
C GLU A 62 -6.96 -1.85 -21.62
N GLN A 63 -8.28 -2.09 -21.57
CA GLN A 63 -9.13 -1.54 -20.51
C GLN A 63 -8.69 -2.08 -19.15
N ALA A 64 -8.49 -3.40 -19.02
CA ALA A 64 -8.02 -3.99 -17.77
C ALA A 64 -6.64 -3.47 -17.36
N LYS A 65 -5.72 -3.23 -18.31
CA LYS A 65 -4.42 -2.62 -18.05
C LYS A 65 -4.58 -1.20 -17.51
N SER A 66 -5.45 -0.40 -18.13
CA SER A 66 -5.78 0.96 -17.68
C SER A 66 -6.35 0.95 -16.27
N ASP A 67 -7.36 0.11 -16.01
CA ASP A 67 -8.01 -0.01 -14.70
C ASP A 67 -7.01 -0.39 -13.61
N LEU A 68 -6.05 -1.26 -13.92
CA LEU A 68 -5.00 -1.65 -12.98
C LEU A 68 -3.93 -0.57 -12.78
N THR A 69 -3.63 0.25 -13.79
CA THR A 69 -2.77 1.43 -13.65
C THR A 69 -3.44 2.53 -12.83
N ASP A 70 -4.77 2.67 -12.90
CA ASP A 70 -5.54 3.63 -12.09
C ASP A 70 -5.46 3.33 -10.58
N ILE A 71 -5.22 2.07 -10.19
CA ILE A 71 -4.95 1.69 -8.80
C ILE A 71 -3.59 2.24 -8.32
N GLN A 72 -2.70 2.61 -9.25
CA GLN A 72 -1.35 3.11 -8.99
C GLN A 72 -0.52 2.15 -8.11
N PRO A 73 -0.39 0.88 -8.52
CA PRO A 73 0.24 -0.16 -7.72
C PRO A 73 1.67 0.21 -7.29
N LYS A 74 2.46 0.85 -8.16
CA LYS A 74 3.82 1.28 -7.84
C LYS A 74 3.85 2.36 -6.75
N TYR A 75 3.01 3.38 -6.89
CA TYR A 75 2.90 4.45 -5.89
C TYR A 75 2.50 3.89 -4.52
N LEU A 76 1.50 3.01 -4.49
CA LEU A 76 1.03 2.38 -3.26
C LEU A 76 2.13 1.54 -2.59
N SER A 77 2.85 0.70 -3.36
CA SER A 77 3.95 -0.12 -2.82
C SER A 77 5.12 0.73 -2.32
N GLU A 78 5.49 1.81 -3.00
CA GLU A 78 6.67 2.60 -2.63
C GLU A 78 6.39 3.65 -1.54
N ASN A 79 5.13 4.03 -1.33
CA ASN A 79 4.78 5.16 -0.45
C ASN A 79 3.75 4.77 0.62
N LYS A 80 2.50 4.51 0.23
CA LYS A 80 1.38 4.45 1.17
C LYS A 80 1.39 3.22 2.06
N ILE A 81 1.76 2.06 1.52
CA ILE A 81 1.81 0.82 2.30
C ILE A 81 2.97 0.84 3.32
N PRO A 82 4.21 1.24 2.96
CA PRO A 82 5.28 1.44 3.92
C PRO A 82 4.96 2.50 4.99
N GLU A 83 4.31 3.61 4.62
CA GLU A 83 3.88 4.66 5.54
C GLU A 83 2.91 4.10 6.60
N ALA A 84 1.86 3.39 6.18
CA ALA A 84 0.90 2.78 7.08
C ALA A 84 1.54 1.70 7.99
N SER A 85 2.44 0.89 7.43
CA SER A 85 3.20 -0.12 8.18
C SER A 85 4.04 0.53 9.28
N ASN A 86 4.74 1.63 8.97
CA ASN A 86 5.54 2.38 9.94
C ASN A 86 4.67 3.02 11.04
N GLN A 87 3.57 3.68 10.66
CA GLN A 87 2.63 4.26 11.63
C GLN A 87 2.08 3.21 12.60
N LEU A 88 1.72 2.02 12.12
CA LEU A 88 1.26 0.93 12.98
C LEU A 88 2.35 0.43 13.94
N ASN A 89 3.60 0.33 13.48
CA ASN A 89 4.72 -0.02 14.38
C ASN A 89 4.94 1.04 15.46
N GLN A 90 4.80 2.33 15.14
CA GLN A 90 4.89 3.41 16.14
C GLN A 90 3.77 3.30 17.17
N VAL A 91 2.54 2.97 16.75
CA VAL A 91 1.43 2.73 17.68
C VAL A 91 1.75 1.57 18.63
N VAL A 92 2.28 0.45 18.12
CA VAL A 92 2.68 -0.69 18.97
C VAL A 92 3.71 -0.24 20.00
N ASN A 93 4.80 0.39 19.57
CA ASN A 93 5.86 0.85 20.47
C ASN A 93 5.33 1.81 21.54
N ALA A 94 4.55 2.82 21.15
CA ALA A 94 3.97 3.78 22.08
C ALA A 94 3.02 3.11 23.08
N THR A 95 2.26 2.11 22.65
CA THR A 95 1.38 1.35 23.56
C THR A 95 2.18 0.46 24.51
N GLU A 96 3.24 -0.20 24.05
CA GLU A 96 4.12 -1.00 24.90
C GLU A 96 4.77 -0.13 25.97
N GLU A 97 5.34 1.02 25.60
CA GLU A 97 5.92 1.97 26.55
C GLU A 97 4.90 2.48 27.58
N ALA A 98 3.69 2.81 27.14
CA ALA A 98 2.63 3.27 28.04
C ALA A 98 2.25 2.20 29.06
N ALA A 99 2.21 0.94 28.64
CA ALA A 99 1.87 -0.15 29.53
C ALA A 99 3.00 -0.56 30.48
N THR A 100 4.27 -0.50 30.05
CA THR A 100 5.40 -0.62 30.96
C THR A 100 5.28 0.41 32.08
N LYS A 101 4.98 1.68 31.76
CA LYS A 101 4.76 2.71 32.79
C LYS A 101 3.59 2.40 33.72
N ILE A 102 2.51 1.81 33.21
CA ILE A 102 1.36 1.38 34.03
C ILE A 102 1.79 0.25 34.98
N MET A 103 2.55 -0.73 34.50
CA MET A 103 3.08 -1.83 35.31
C MET A 103 4.05 -1.33 36.38
N ASP A 104 4.97 -0.42 36.03
CA ASP A 104 5.89 0.21 36.97
C ASP A 104 5.11 0.96 38.07
N SER A 105 4.07 1.70 37.69
CA SER A 105 3.19 2.39 38.66
C SER A 105 2.45 1.41 39.57
N ALA A 106 2.03 0.25 39.04
CA ALA A 106 1.40 -0.79 39.84
C ALA A 106 2.40 -1.43 40.82
N GLU A 107 3.66 -1.61 40.42
CA GLU A 107 4.74 -2.08 41.29
C GLU A 107 4.98 -1.09 42.43
N GLU A 108 5.09 0.22 42.15
CA GLU A 108 5.23 1.26 43.17
C GLU A 108 4.07 1.23 44.19
N ILE A 109 2.83 0.98 43.74
CA ILE A 109 1.67 0.81 44.62
C ILE A 109 1.84 -0.41 45.53
N SER A 110 2.32 -1.53 45.00
CA SER A 110 2.57 -2.75 45.78
C SER A 110 3.66 -2.53 46.83
N ASP A 111 4.75 -1.88 46.46
CA ASP A 111 5.86 -1.58 47.36
C ASP A 111 5.43 -0.66 48.51
N LEU A 112 4.67 0.39 48.20
CA LEU A 112 4.07 1.26 49.21
C LEU A 112 3.12 0.49 50.12
N ALA A 113 2.26 -0.36 49.56
CA ALA A 113 1.34 -1.19 50.33
C ALA A 113 2.07 -2.11 51.31
N ALA A 114 3.22 -2.67 50.91
CA ALA A 114 4.04 -3.54 51.77
C ALA A 114 4.66 -2.82 52.97
N THR A 115 4.75 -1.48 52.94
CA THR A 115 5.21 -0.66 54.09
C THR A 115 4.08 -0.26 55.04
N LEU A 116 2.83 -0.54 54.67
CA LEU A 116 1.63 -0.18 55.43
C LEU A 116 1.02 -1.44 56.07
N ASP A 117 0.38 -1.27 57.22
CA ASP A 117 -0.36 -2.34 57.90
C ASP A 117 -1.88 -2.08 57.85
N GLY A 118 -2.66 -3.16 57.89
CA GLY A 118 -4.12 -3.13 58.01
C GLY A 118 -4.88 -3.15 56.69
N GLU A 119 -6.20 -2.93 56.78
CA GLU A 119 -7.15 -3.15 55.66
C GLU A 119 -6.84 -2.32 54.40
N VAL A 120 -6.23 -1.14 54.57
CA VAL A 120 -5.86 -0.28 53.43
C VAL A 120 -4.70 -0.88 52.63
N ALA A 121 -3.72 -1.49 53.29
CA ALA A 121 -2.59 -2.16 52.63
C ALA A 121 -3.07 -3.35 51.80
N GLU A 122 -3.96 -4.19 52.37
CA GLU A 122 -4.54 -5.33 51.65
C GLU A 122 -5.34 -4.90 50.41
N LYS A 123 -6.08 -3.80 50.50
CA LYS A 123 -6.82 -3.24 49.37
C LYS A 123 -5.89 -2.72 48.27
N LEU A 124 -4.82 -2.02 48.62
CA LEU A 124 -3.83 -1.53 47.65
C LEU A 124 -3.12 -2.69 46.94
N MET A 125 -2.73 -3.73 47.68
CA MET A 125 -2.11 -4.92 47.11
C MET A 125 -3.04 -5.65 46.13
N THR A 126 -4.34 -5.73 46.47
CA THR A 126 -5.36 -6.30 45.59
C THR A 126 -5.53 -5.47 44.31
N ILE A 127 -5.57 -4.14 44.42
CA ILE A 127 -5.69 -3.24 43.26
C ILE A 127 -4.47 -3.39 42.34
N SER A 128 -3.26 -3.40 42.89
CA SER A 128 -2.03 -3.59 42.10
C SER A 128 -2.03 -4.93 41.36
N THR A 129 -2.41 -6.02 42.06
CA THR A 129 -2.56 -7.35 41.44
C THR A 129 -3.55 -7.32 40.27
N ASN A 130 -4.70 -6.67 40.43
CA ASN A 130 -5.70 -6.54 39.36
C ASN A 130 -5.17 -5.74 38.16
N ILE A 131 -4.33 -4.73 38.38
CA ILE A 131 -3.70 -3.96 37.29
C ILE A 131 -2.72 -4.84 36.51
N PHE A 132 -1.90 -5.65 37.19
CA PHE A 132 -1.01 -6.60 36.53
C PHE A 132 -1.77 -7.63 35.70
N GLU A 133 -2.84 -8.22 36.25
CA GLU A 133 -3.68 -9.17 35.53
C GLU A 133 -4.38 -8.54 34.31
N ALA A 134 -4.92 -7.32 34.46
CA ALA A 134 -5.57 -6.62 33.36
C ALA A 134 -4.59 -6.24 32.24
N SER A 135 -3.36 -5.88 32.59
CA SER A 135 -2.32 -5.49 31.64
C SER A 135 -1.76 -6.68 30.85
N SER A 136 -1.95 -7.92 31.32
CA SER A 136 -1.56 -9.14 30.59
C SER A 136 -2.27 -9.30 29.23
N PHE A 137 -3.39 -8.62 28.99
CA PHE A 137 -4.15 -8.70 27.73
C PHE A 137 -3.50 -7.96 26.56
N GLN A 138 -2.50 -7.12 26.82
CA GLN A 138 -1.87 -6.27 25.81
C GLN A 138 -1.05 -7.05 24.78
N ASP A 139 -0.44 -8.16 25.20
CA ASP A 139 0.34 -9.05 24.31
C ASP A 139 -0.48 -9.50 23.08
N ILE A 140 -1.78 -9.77 23.26
CA ILE A 140 -2.68 -10.13 22.16
C ILE A 140 -2.88 -8.97 21.17
N THR A 141 -2.88 -7.72 21.64
CA THR A 141 -3.03 -6.54 20.78
C THR A 141 -1.75 -6.30 19.97
N GLY A 142 -0.58 -6.38 20.60
CA GLY A 142 0.71 -6.30 19.90
C GLY A 142 0.82 -7.35 18.80
N GLN A 143 0.52 -8.61 19.11
CA GLN A 143 0.51 -9.70 18.12
C GLN A 143 -0.46 -9.47 16.96
N ARG A 144 -1.66 -8.95 17.23
CA ARG A 144 -2.65 -8.62 16.19
C ARG A 144 -2.14 -7.52 15.27
N VAL A 145 -1.57 -6.45 15.80
CA VAL A 145 -1.02 -5.36 14.98
C VAL A 145 0.16 -5.85 14.15
N THR A 146 1.07 -6.64 14.72
CA THR A 146 2.17 -7.28 13.97
C THR A 146 1.66 -8.12 12.81
N LYS A 147 0.54 -8.85 12.98
CA LYS A 147 -0.09 -9.59 11.87
C LYS A 147 -0.63 -8.66 10.78
N VAL A 148 -1.21 -7.52 11.14
CA VAL A 148 -1.66 -6.51 10.17
C VAL A 148 -0.46 -5.94 9.41
N VAL A 149 0.61 -5.57 10.11
CA VAL A 149 1.87 -5.09 9.51
C VAL A 149 2.44 -6.11 8.52
N ASN A 150 2.50 -7.39 8.89
CA ASN A 150 2.94 -8.45 7.97
C ASN A 150 2.04 -8.58 6.73
N THR A 151 0.73 -8.37 6.90
CA THR A 151 -0.22 -8.38 5.78
C THR A 151 -0.01 -7.19 4.85
N LEU A 152 0.31 -6.01 5.40
CA LEU A 152 0.67 -4.82 4.62
C LEU A 152 1.95 -5.06 3.83
N ASN A 153 2.99 -5.62 4.46
CA ASN A 153 4.25 -5.94 3.76
C ASN A 153 4.04 -6.98 2.64
N TYR A 154 3.15 -7.96 2.85
CA TYR A 154 2.77 -8.89 1.78
C TYR A 154 2.04 -8.18 0.63
N LEU A 155 1.16 -7.23 0.96
CA LEU A 155 0.44 -6.44 -0.03
C LEU A 155 1.39 -5.52 -0.81
N GLU A 156 2.39 -4.94 -0.17
CA GLU A 156 3.49 -4.20 -0.81
C GLU A 156 4.20 -5.05 -1.87
N GLU A 157 4.61 -6.26 -1.54
CA GLU A 157 5.28 -7.18 -2.47
C GLU A 157 4.39 -7.52 -3.68
N LYS A 158 3.08 -7.74 -3.44
CA LYS A 158 2.13 -8.04 -4.51
C LYS A 158 1.88 -6.84 -5.42
N LEU A 159 1.76 -5.65 -4.87
CA LEU A 159 1.62 -4.42 -5.64
C LEU A 159 2.88 -4.12 -6.46
N ALA A 160 4.07 -4.32 -5.89
CA ALA A 160 5.33 -4.17 -6.62
C ALA A 160 5.43 -5.17 -7.79
N GLY A 161 5.04 -6.43 -7.57
CA GLY A 161 4.97 -7.44 -8.63
C GLY A 161 3.94 -7.11 -9.72
N LEU A 162 2.78 -6.58 -9.33
CA LEU A 162 1.74 -6.13 -10.25
C LEU A 162 2.22 -4.94 -11.10
N ALA A 163 2.87 -3.96 -10.48
CA ALA A 163 3.46 -2.82 -11.18
C ALA A 163 4.49 -3.28 -12.23
N ALA A 164 5.36 -4.21 -11.86
CA ALA A 164 6.35 -4.77 -12.78
C ALA A 164 5.71 -5.55 -13.94
N ALA A 165 4.63 -6.29 -13.69
CA ALA A 165 3.92 -7.05 -14.72
C ALA A 165 3.21 -6.16 -15.75
N ILE A 166 2.64 -5.03 -15.29
CA ILE A 166 1.89 -4.10 -16.13
C ILE A 166 2.81 -3.09 -16.82
N GLY A 167 4.05 -2.95 -16.33
CA GLY A 167 4.97 -1.90 -16.77
C GLY A 167 4.58 -0.54 -16.20
N ASP A 168 3.91 -0.50 -15.05
CA ASP A 168 3.62 0.74 -14.34
C ASP A 168 4.93 1.38 -13.90
N THR A 169 5.25 2.52 -14.50
CA THR A 169 6.47 3.29 -14.20
C THR A 169 6.19 4.47 -13.28
N ASN A 170 4.92 4.77 -13.01
CA ASN A 170 4.49 5.96 -12.32
C ASN A 170 4.64 5.79 -10.80
N SER A 171 5.77 6.26 -10.27
CA SER A 171 6.00 6.39 -8.82
C SER A 171 5.42 7.70 -8.25
N HIS A 172 4.95 8.60 -9.11
CA HIS A 172 4.40 9.90 -8.74
C HIS A 172 2.94 9.98 -9.14
N ILE A 173 2.15 10.57 -8.26
CA ILE A 173 0.76 10.86 -8.56
C ILE A 173 0.74 12.02 -9.57
N GLU A 174 0.35 11.77 -10.81
CA GLU A 174 -0.25 12.83 -11.63
C GLU A 174 -1.65 13.11 -11.07
N VAL A 175 -1.72 13.77 -9.91
CA VAL A 175 -2.98 14.37 -9.46
C VAL A 175 -3.22 15.57 -10.35
N GLU A 176 -3.96 15.39 -11.45
CA GLU A 176 -4.84 16.47 -11.86
C GLU A 176 -5.70 16.82 -10.64
N LYS A 177 -5.51 18.04 -10.14
CA LYS A 177 -6.28 18.65 -9.06
C LYS A 177 -7.77 18.54 -9.37
N LYS A 178 -8.41 17.49 -8.89
CA LYS A 178 -9.86 17.43 -8.69
C LYS A 178 -10.17 16.80 -7.34
N VAL A 179 -9.49 17.28 -6.30
CA VAL A 179 -10.08 17.27 -4.96
C VAL A 179 -11.04 18.45 -4.95
N GLU A 180 -12.30 18.18 -5.29
CA GLU A 180 -13.40 19.05 -4.90
C GLU A 180 -13.37 19.14 -3.37
N SER A 181 -13.00 20.33 -2.91
CA SER A 181 -13.11 20.81 -1.54
C SER A 181 -14.49 20.46 -0.97
N ILE A 182 -14.54 19.43 -0.13
CA ILE A 182 -15.51 19.32 0.96
C ILE A 182 -14.69 19.32 2.24
N CYS A 183 -14.26 20.52 2.66
CA CYS A 183 -13.99 20.79 4.07
C CYS A 183 -14.60 22.15 4.40
N PRO A 184 -15.60 22.20 5.29
CA PRO A 184 -15.69 23.28 6.24
C PRO A 184 -15.34 22.75 7.64
N GLU A 185 -14.24 23.29 8.14
CA GLU A 185 -13.94 23.61 9.54
C GLU A 185 -13.33 22.56 10.51
N SER A 186 -12.12 22.93 10.96
CA SER A 186 -11.51 22.76 12.29
C SER A 186 -10.88 21.42 12.69
N ASP A 187 -9.65 21.19 12.24
CA ASP A 187 -8.71 20.19 12.80
C ASP A 187 -7.77 20.78 13.87
N GLU A 188 -8.27 21.74 14.66
CA GLU A 188 -7.67 22.09 15.97
C GLU A 188 -7.74 20.92 16.97
N ASN A 189 -8.42 19.81 16.62
CA ASN A 189 -8.59 18.60 17.44
C ASN A 189 -7.65 17.43 17.12
N LEU A 190 -6.72 17.55 16.16
CA LEU A 190 -5.75 16.48 15.82
C LEU A 190 -4.36 16.69 16.43
N LEU A 191 -4.15 17.78 17.15
CA LEU A 191 -2.88 18.13 17.78
C LEU A 191 -2.85 17.66 19.24
N GLN A 192 -2.47 16.38 19.44
CA GLN A 192 -1.53 15.92 20.49
C GLN A 192 -1.41 14.38 20.50
N GLY A 193 -0.71 13.83 19.50
CA GLY A 193 -0.06 12.51 19.57
C GLY A 193 1.42 12.65 19.95
N PRO A 194 2.11 11.56 20.34
CA PRO A 194 3.51 11.60 20.76
C PRO A 194 4.39 12.20 19.65
N GLN A 195 5.02 13.33 19.94
CA GLN A 195 5.78 14.09 18.97
C GLN A 195 7.14 13.41 18.73
N CYS A 196 7.39 12.99 17.49
CA CYS A 196 8.75 12.69 17.04
C CYS A 196 9.62 13.94 17.20
N GLU A 197 10.83 13.79 17.73
CA GLU A 197 11.80 14.86 17.99
C GLU A 197 12.31 15.55 16.72
N VAL A 198 11.48 16.33 16.01
CA VAL A 198 11.98 17.27 14.99
C VAL A 198 11.08 18.51 14.93
N LYS A 199 11.67 19.65 15.31
CA LYS A 199 11.18 21.05 15.25
C LYS A 199 10.07 21.44 16.25
N ARG A 200 10.55 21.87 17.42
CA ARG A 200 9.86 22.77 18.34
C ARG A 200 9.55 24.08 17.62
N ASN A 201 8.28 24.45 17.47
CA ASN A 201 7.92 25.81 17.06
C ASN A 201 8.36 26.78 18.18
N ASP A 202 9.02 27.86 17.80
CA ASP A 202 9.62 28.82 18.73
C ASP A 202 8.52 29.66 19.37
N GLN A 203 8.40 29.57 20.70
CA GLN A 203 7.33 30.21 21.48
C GLN A 203 7.34 31.74 21.32
N ASP A 204 8.50 32.31 21.02
CA ASP A 204 8.69 33.73 20.76
C ASP A 204 7.89 34.24 19.55
N ALA A 205 7.64 33.38 18.55
CA ALA A 205 6.83 33.74 17.39
C ALA A 205 5.31 33.71 17.68
N ILE A 206 4.90 32.94 18.69
CA ILE A 206 3.51 32.87 19.15
C ILE A 206 3.19 34.11 19.97
N ASP A 207 4.08 34.49 20.89
CA ASP A 207 3.88 35.64 21.77
C ASP A 207 3.86 36.96 20.97
N ALA A 208 4.70 37.09 19.94
CA ALA A 208 4.70 38.25 19.04
C ALA A 208 3.40 38.42 18.23
N LEU A 209 2.64 37.34 18.03
CA LEU A 209 1.38 37.36 17.28
C LEU A 209 0.22 37.86 18.17
N PHE A 210 0.27 37.57 19.48
CA PHE A 210 -0.72 38.05 20.46
C PHE A 210 -0.48 39.50 20.89
N ASP A 211 0.77 39.95 20.98
CA ASP A 211 1.10 41.36 21.26
C ASP A 211 0.67 42.32 20.14
N SER A 212 0.31 41.81 18.96
CA SER A 212 -0.16 42.63 17.82
C SER A 212 -1.67 42.96 17.86
N PHE A 213 -2.41 42.44 18.85
CA PHE A 213 -3.86 42.62 19.00
C PHE A 213 -4.29 43.49 20.20
N ASP A 214 -3.35 44.04 20.97
CA ASP A 214 -3.57 45.12 21.96
C ASP A 214 -3.06 46.47 21.43
#